data_AF-A0A2A2D4P1-F1
#
_entry.id   AF-A0A2A2D4P1-F1
#
_cell.length_a   1.000
_cell.length_b   1.000
_cell.length_c   1.000
_cell.angle_alpha   90.00
_cell.angle_beta   90.00
_cell.angle_gamma   90.00
#
_symmetry.space_group_name_H-M   'P 1'
#
loop_
_entity.id
_entity.type
_entity.pdbx_description
1 polymer ?
#
loop_
_entity_poly.entity_id
_entity_poly.type
_entity_poly.pdbx_seq_one_letter_code
_entity_poly.pdbx_strand_id
1 'polypeptide(L)'
;MRRSAGLRQVDLAKMLGVSKTAVVDWENEHSPSAERLPAIAEALGVDLDVLFPRLGQPDLADLRADARLTQSKAAVALGTTRVPLSQAETGKKRLSPTLLESAASLYGVTQEELSAAQERSFGVVASSPVRTEPSPRTLSEKIHAYLEGRPKVTNDDVATAVNRATGANLVPQDVEDLRTRARTAEEVFAGLPMGPVQQGLAEALGVTPFDFMPGTQVEEELLERLDYLTRRREGIAIGARGGTRSISPEMVATITDLLLRKSGKQAPQAPQ
;
A
#
# COMPACT_ATOMS: atom_id res chain seq x y z
N MET A 1 -21.71 9.78 -11.29
CA MET A 1 -21.34 11.06 -10.64
C MET A 1 -21.98 12.28 -11.30
N ARG A 2 -21.71 12.63 -12.56
CA ARG A 2 -22.35 13.80 -13.22
C ARG A 2 -23.88 13.83 -13.11
N ARG A 3 -24.56 12.70 -13.39
CA ARG A 3 -26.02 12.59 -13.27
C ARG A 3 -26.52 12.84 -11.85
N SER A 4 -25.76 12.39 -10.85
CA SER A 4 -26.05 12.60 -9.42
C SER A 4 -25.90 14.08 -9.02
N ALA A 5 -25.02 14.83 -9.70
CA ALA A 5 -24.88 16.28 -9.56
C ALA A 5 -25.89 17.09 -10.42
N GLY A 6 -26.83 16.42 -11.11
CA GLY A 6 -27.86 17.08 -11.93
C GLY A 6 -27.36 17.77 -13.21
N LEU A 7 -26.07 17.65 -13.55
CA LEU A 7 -25.48 18.30 -14.72
C LEU A 7 -25.72 17.48 -15.99
N ARG A 8 -25.91 18.11 -17.16
CA ARG A 8 -25.83 17.41 -18.46
C ARG A 8 -24.40 17.43 -18.99
N GLN A 9 -24.07 16.55 -19.93
CA GLN A 9 -22.73 16.48 -20.54
C GLN A 9 -22.30 17.83 -21.14
N VAL A 10 -23.24 18.55 -21.76
CA VAL A 10 -22.98 19.89 -22.33
C VAL A 10 -22.71 20.95 -21.25
N ASP A 11 -23.31 20.81 -20.07
CA ASP A 11 -23.13 21.76 -18.98
C ASP A 11 -21.74 21.58 -18.35
N LEU A 12 -21.33 20.32 -18.11
CA LEU A 12 -19.99 19.98 -17.65
C LEU A 12 -18.90 20.40 -18.66
N ALA A 13 -19.14 20.18 -19.96
CA ALA A 13 -18.22 20.59 -21.01
C ALA A 13 -17.98 22.11 -21.01
N LYS A 14 -19.05 22.91 -20.83
CA LYS A 14 -18.96 24.36 -20.72
C LYS A 14 -18.17 24.81 -19.50
N MET A 15 -18.42 24.19 -18.33
CA MET A 15 -17.70 24.51 -17.09
C MET A 15 -16.19 24.24 -17.23
N LEU A 16 -15.82 23.20 -17.97
CA LEU A 16 -14.42 22.80 -18.17
C LEU A 16 -13.76 23.43 -19.41
N GLY A 17 -14.51 24.20 -20.22
CA GLY A 17 -14.00 24.77 -21.46
C GLY A 17 -13.59 23.73 -22.52
N VAL A 18 -14.25 22.57 -22.55
CA VAL A 18 -13.97 21.48 -23.50
C VAL A 18 -15.16 21.20 -24.41
N SER A 19 -14.96 20.37 -25.43
CA SER A 19 -16.05 19.92 -26.29
C SER A 19 -16.95 18.93 -25.54
N LYS A 20 -18.25 18.91 -25.88
CA LYS A 20 -19.18 17.88 -25.38
C LYS A 20 -18.66 16.47 -25.71
N THR A 21 -18.07 16.28 -26.89
CA THR A 21 -17.50 15.00 -27.33
C THR A 21 -16.41 14.52 -26.37
N ALA A 22 -15.52 15.41 -25.90
CA ALA A 22 -14.51 15.04 -24.92
C ALA A 22 -15.13 14.47 -23.63
N VAL A 23 -16.21 15.08 -23.13
CA VAL A 23 -16.94 14.57 -21.95
C VAL A 23 -17.61 13.22 -22.22
N VAL A 24 -18.14 13.00 -23.43
CA VAL A 24 -18.70 11.70 -23.83
C VAL A 24 -17.60 10.64 -23.87
N ASP A 25 -16.46 10.95 -24.48
CA ASP A 25 -15.32 10.04 -24.57
C ASP A 25 -14.81 9.68 -23.17
N TRP A 26 -14.81 10.64 -22.23
CA TRP A 26 -14.45 10.42 -20.83
C TRP A 26 -15.40 9.54 -20.05
N GLU A 27 -16.70 9.60 -20.37
CA GLU A 27 -17.70 8.76 -19.72
C GLU A 27 -17.73 7.33 -20.27
N ASN A 28 -17.10 7.05 -21.42
CA ASN A 28 -17.17 5.76 -22.11
C ASN A 28 -15.85 4.99 -22.16
N GLU A 29 -14.82 5.54 -22.81
CA GLU A 29 -13.67 4.75 -23.28
C GLU A 29 -12.30 5.31 -22.85
N HIS A 30 -12.18 6.63 -22.65
CA HIS A 30 -10.89 7.28 -22.48
C HIS A 30 -10.81 8.03 -21.15
N SER A 31 -9.73 7.91 -20.40
CA SER A 31 -9.58 8.74 -19.19
C SER A 31 -9.21 10.19 -19.56
N PRO A 32 -9.74 11.20 -18.85
CA PRO A 32 -9.25 12.56 -18.96
C PRO A 32 -7.76 12.62 -18.62
N SER A 33 -7.07 13.60 -19.19
CA SER A 33 -5.67 13.83 -18.85
C SER A 33 -5.52 14.26 -17.39
N ALA A 34 -4.45 13.81 -16.73
CA ALA A 34 -4.27 13.95 -15.28
C ALA A 34 -4.45 15.39 -14.78
N GLU A 35 -3.94 16.38 -15.54
CA GLU A 35 -4.05 17.80 -15.17
C GLU A 35 -5.48 18.36 -15.19
N ARG A 36 -6.44 17.63 -15.78
CA ARG A 36 -7.85 18.02 -15.82
C ARG A 36 -8.67 17.43 -14.68
N LEU A 37 -8.16 16.40 -14.00
CA LEU A 37 -8.90 15.71 -12.94
C LEU A 37 -9.31 16.66 -11.81
N PRO A 38 -8.46 17.58 -11.31
CA PRO A 38 -8.86 18.52 -10.27
C PRO A 38 -10.01 19.44 -10.70
N ALA A 39 -10.00 19.89 -11.96
CA ALA A 39 -11.06 20.75 -12.50
C ALA A 39 -12.38 19.98 -12.66
N ILE A 40 -12.34 18.71 -13.03
CA ILE A 40 -13.52 17.84 -13.12
C ILE A 40 -14.12 17.60 -11.73
N ALA A 41 -13.27 17.32 -10.73
CA ALA A 41 -13.69 17.13 -9.34
C ALA A 41 -14.39 18.39 -8.78
N GLU A 42 -13.77 19.56 -8.98
CA GLU A 42 -14.33 20.85 -8.58
C GLU A 42 -15.66 21.14 -9.29
N ALA A 43 -15.76 20.92 -10.60
CA ALA A 43 -16.99 21.14 -11.36
C ALA A 43 -18.14 20.21 -10.91
N LEU A 44 -17.82 19.04 -10.36
CA LEU A 44 -18.79 18.10 -9.82
C LEU A 44 -19.06 18.31 -8.32
N GLY A 45 -18.30 19.19 -7.65
CA GLY A 45 -18.38 19.41 -6.21
C GLY A 45 -18.01 18.16 -5.38
N VAL A 46 -17.15 17.29 -5.93
CA VAL A 46 -16.70 16.06 -5.29
C VAL A 46 -15.20 16.17 -5.03
N ASP A 47 -14.76 15.58 -3.93
CA ASP A 47 -13.34 15.46 -3.63
C ASP A 47 -12.58 14.68 -4.73
N LEU A 48 -11.36 15.13 -5.05
CA LEU A 48 -10.57 14.55 -6.14
C LEU A 48 -10.23 13.07 -5.87
N ASP A 49 -9.86 12.73 -4.63
CA ASP A 49 -9.51 11.36 -4.26
C ASP A 49 -10.75 10.45 -4.17
N VAL A 50 -11.94 11.03 -4.01
CA VAL A 50 -13.20 10.28 -4.12
C VAL A 50 -13.55 9.99 -5.58
N LEU A 51 -13.34 10.95 -6.47
CA LEU A 51 -13.71 10.81 -7.88
C LEU A 51 -12.67 10.01 -8.70
N PHE A 52 -11.39 10.20 -8.40
CA PHE A 52 -10.25 9.57 -9.04
C PHE A 52 -9.27 9.07 -7.96
N PRO A 53 -9.62 7.98 -7.24
CA PRO A 53 -8.82 7.49 -6.14
C PRO A 53 -7.43 7.10 -6.60
N ARG A 54 -6.42 7.61 -5.88
CA ARG A 54 -5.03 7.25 -6.12
C ARG A 54 -4.63 6.02 -5.34
N LEU A 55 -3.89 5.13 -5.99
CA LEU A 55 -3.25 3.99 -5.34
C LEU A 55 -1.80 4.36 -5.00
N GLY A 56 -1.59 4.85 -3.78
CA GLY A 56 -0.26 5.19 -3.26
C GLY A 56 0.03 6.69 -3.19
N GLN A 57 1.28 7.02 -2.85
CA GLN A 57 1.76 8.40 -2.65
C GLN A 57 2.11 9.07 -3.99
N PRO A 58 1.95 10.40 -4.12
CA PRO A 58 2.11 11.15 -5.37
C PRO A 58 3.51 11.06 -6.00
N ASP A 59 3.63 10.84 -7.30
CA ASP A 59 4.88 11.05 -8.04
C ASP A 59 5.02 12.50 -8.57
N LEU A 60 6.08 12.81 -9.35
CA LEU A 60 6.27 14.17 -9.87
C LEU A 60 5.20 14.58 -10.89
N ALA A 61 4.72 13.65 -11.72
CA ALA A 61 3.72 13.94 -12.74
C ALA A 61 2.38 14.24 -12.09
N ASP A 62 2.08 13.50 -11.02
CA ASP A 62 0.93 13.72 -10.17
C ASP A 62 0.94 15.10 -9.51
N LEU A 63 2.02 15.47 -8.80
CA LEU A 63 2.08 16.77 -8.11
C LEU A 63 1.89 17.93 -9.09
N ARG A 64 2.43 17.81 -10.30
CA ARG A 64 2.21 18.76 -11.38
C ARG A 64 0.74 18.78 -11.84
N ALA A 65 0.11 17.62 -11.94
CA ALA A 65 -1.29 17.49 -12.35
C ALA A 65 -2.25 18.05 -11.28
N ASP A 66 -1.94 17.85 -10.00
CA ASP A 66 -2.67 18.39 -8.85
C ASP A 66 -2.59 19.93 -8.85
N ALA A 67 -1.45 20.49 -9.26
CA ALA A 67 -1.27 21.91 -9.55
C ALA A 67 -1.96 22.39 -10.86
N ARG A 68 -2.66 21.51 -11.58
CA ARG A 68 -3.40 21.78 -12.84
C ARG A 68 -2.51 22.23 -13.99
N LEU A 69 -1.25 21.80 -13.99
CA LEU A 69 -0.26 22.20 -14.99
C LEU A 69 0.00 21.07 -15.97
N THR A 70 0.08 21.40 -17.27
CA THR A 70 0.72 20.52 -18.24
C THR A 70 2.24 20.62 -18.10
N GLN A 71 2.99 19.63 -18.58
CA GLN A 71 4.47 19.71 -18.59
C GLN A 71 4.98 20.98 -19.28
N SER A 72 4.34 21.39 -20.38
CA SER A 72 4.74 22.61 -21.10
C SER A 72 4.46 23.88 -20.29
N LYS A 73 3.31 23.97 -19.62
CA LYS A 73 2.99 25.12 -18.75
C LYS A 73 3.92 25.18 -17.53
N ALA A 74 4.19 24.04 -16.90
CA ALA A 74 5.14 23.94 -15.79
C ALA A 74 6.55 24.35 -16.24
N ALA A 75 7.02 23.88 -17.40
CA ALA A 75 8.33 24.26 -17.92
C ALA A 75 8.46 25.77 -18.14
N VAL A 76 7.43 26.40 -18.73
CA VAL A 76 7.38 27.86 -18.92
C VAL A 76 7.43 28.59 -17.57
N ALA A 77 6.61 28.16 -16.60
CA ALA A 77 6.58 28.77 -15.27
C ALA A 77 7.91 28.61 -14.51
N LEU A 78 8.64 27.52 -14.75
CA LEU A 78 9.94 27.25 -14.17
C LEU A 78 11.13 27.83 -14.96
N GLY A 79 10.86 28.58 -16.03
CA GLY A 79 11.91 29.16 -16.87
C GLY A 79 12.81 28.13 -17.55
N THR A 80 12.29 26.94 -17.86
CA THR A 80 13.03 25.84 -18.47
C THR A 80 12.32 25.27 -19.70
N THR A 81 12.95 24.28 -20.35
CA THR A 81 12.33 23.52 -21.44
C THR A 81 11.51 22.34 -20.89
N ARG A 82 10.63 21.75 -21.70
CA ARG A 82 9.83 20.58 -21.29
C ARG A 82 10.69 19.35 -20.95
N VAL A 83 11.88 19.25 -21.54
CA VAL A 83 12.69 18.02 -21.54
C VAL A 83 13.12 17.59 -20.13
N PRO A 84 13.69 18.46 -19.27
CA PRO A 84 14.02 18.12 -17.89
C PRO A 84 12.84 17.55 -17.08
N LEU A 85 11.66 18.18 -17.16
CA LEU A 85 10.47 17.69 -16.45
C LEU A 85 10.05 16.31 -16.94
N SER A 86 9.99 16.12 -18.27
CA SER A 86 9.65 14.82 -18.85
C SER A 86 10.63 13.71 -18.45
N GLN A 87 11.93 14.02 -18.41
CA GLN A 87 12.95 13.04 -17.98
C GLN A 87 12.88 12.74 -16.48
N ALA A 88 12.50 13.71 -15.65
CA ALA A 88 12.35 13.50 -14.21
C ALA A 88 11.09 12.70 -13.88
N GLU A 89 9.96 13.06 -14.49
CA GLU A 89 8.67 12.37 -14.33
C GLU A 89 8.72 10.92 -14.84
N THR A 90 9.60 10.61 -15.80
CA THR A 90 9.80 9.24 -16.30
C THR A 90 10.97 8.50 -15.65
N GLY A 91 11.56 9.06 -14.58
CA GLY A 91 12.65 8.41 -13.84
C GLY A 91 13.95 8.26 -14.61
N LYS A 92 14.17 9.06 -15.66
CA LYS A 92 15.38 9.01 -16.52
C LYS A 92 16.48 9.93 -16.02
N LYS A 93 16.12 11.13 -15.54
CA LYS A 93 17.10 12.13 -15.07
C LYS A 93 16.51 13.03 -13.99
N ARG A 94 17.22 13.20 -12.88
CA ARG A 94 16.78 14.02 -11.75
C ARG A 94 16.77 15.51 -12.12
N LEU A 95 15.83 16.24 -11.54
CA LEU A 95 15.82 17.70 -11.58
C LEU A 95 17.06 18.22 -10.83
N SER A 96 17.61 19.35 -11.30
CA SER A 96 18.66 20.03 -10.56
C SER A 96 18.10 20.58 -9.24
N PRO A 97 18.93 20.77 -8.19
CA PRO A 97 18.47 21.29 -6.91
C PRO A 97 17.69 22.61 -7.02
N THR A 98 18.16 23.52 -7.89
CA THR A 98 17.51 24.81 -8.17
C THR A 98 16.13 24.67 -8.81
N LEU A 99 15.99 23.72 -9.74
CA LEU A 99 14.73 23.46 -10.43
C LEU A 99 13.75 22.72 -9.52
N LEU A 100 14.26 21.88 -8.63
CA LEU A 100 13.50 21.15 -7.62
C LEU A 100 12.88 22.13 -6.61
N GLU A 101 13.64 23.08 -6.09
CA GLU A 101 13.11 24.13 -5.20
C GLU A 101 12.03 24.99 -5.89
N SER A 102 12.29 25.41 -7.13
CA SER A 102 11.33 26.19 -7.93
C SER A 102 10.05 25.40 -8.21
N ALA A 103 10.18 24.10 -8.49
CA ALA A 103 9.04 23.20 -8.73
C ALA A 103 8.23 22.95 -7.46
N ALA A 104 8.87 22.85 -6.29
CA ALA A 104 8.16 22.63 -5.02
C ALA A 104 7.25 23.83 -4.72
N SER A 105 7.80 25.04 -4.86
CA SER A 105 7.04 26.29 -4.74
C SER A 105 5.90 26.38 -5.76
N LEU A 106 6.17 26.05 -7.03
CA LEU A 106 5.16 26.08 -8.09
C LEU A 106 4.01 25.09 -7.85
N TYR A 107 4.30 23.91 -7.31
CA TYR A 107 3.30 22.87 -7.06
C TYR A 107 2.62 23.02 -5.69
N GLY A 108 3.07 23.96 -4.85
CA GLY A 108 2.49 24.20 -3.52
C GLY A 108 2.81 23.10 -2.50
N VAL A 109 3.96 22.44 -2.65
CA VAL A 109 4.44 21.37 -1.75
C VAL A 109 5.79 21.74 -1.13
N THR A 110 6.18 21.02 -0.08
CA THR A 110 7.52 21.15 0.51
C THR A 110 8.60 20.56 -0.40
N GLN A 111 9.86 20.98 -0.19
CA GLN A 111 10.99 20.44 -0.93
C GLN A 111 11.20 18.95 -0.64
N GLU A 112 10.91 18.52 0.59
CA GLU A 112 10.95 17.14 1.05
C GLU A 112 9.90 16.28 0.34
N GLU A 113 8.64 16.76 0.25
CA GLU A 113 7.56 16.06 -0.46
C GLU A 113 7.87 15.89 -1.95
N LEU A 114 8.38 16.96 -2.59
CA LEU A 114 8.78 16.91 -3.99
C LEU A 114 9.97 15.98 -4.21
N SER A 115 10.95 15.97 -3.31
CA SER A 115 12.10 15.06 -3.38
C SER A 115 11.66 13.60 -3.23
N ALA A 116 10.75 13.32 -2.30
CA ALA A 116 10.16 11.99 -2.15
C ALA A 116 9.34 11.57 -3.40
N ALA A 117 8.62 12.50 -4.01
CA ALA A 117 7.89 12.27 -5.27
C ALA A 117 8.83 12.01 -6.45
N GLN A 118 9.97 12.70 -6.48
CA GLN A 118 11.03 12.42 -7.44
C GLN A 118 11.55 10.99 -7.27
N GLU A 119 11.91 10.57 -6.05
CA GLU A 119 12.38 9.20 -5.82
C GLU A 119 11.35 8.15 -6.27
N ARG A 120 10.05 8.40 -6.02
CA ARG A 120 8.96 7.53 -6.54
C ARG A 120 8.92 7.47 -8.06
N SER A 121 9.15 8.58 -8.75
CA SER A 121 9.23 8.62 -10.23
C SER A 121 10.40 7.77 -10.78
N PHE A 122 11.44 7.56 -9.97
CA PHE A 122 12.57 6.67 -10.29
C PHE A 122 12.32 5.21 -9.91
N GLY A 123 11.11 4.85 -9.47
CA GLY A 123 10.80 3.51 -8.97
C GLY A 123 11.47 3.20 -7.63
N VAL A 124 12.12 4.18 -7.00
CA VAL A 124 12.51 4.09 -5.60
C VAL A 124 11.22 4.31 -4.84
N VAL A 125 10.52 3.21 -4.55
CA VAL A 125 9.48 3.25 -3.53
C VAL A 125 10.21 3.70 -2.28
N ALA A 126 10.10 4.99 -1.96
CA ALA A 126 10.40 5.46 -0.63
C ALA A 126 9.45 4.65 0.25
N SER A 127 9.98 3.57 0.84
CA SER A 127 9.51 3.15 2.14
C SER A 127 9.31 4.45 2.87
N SER A 128 8.08 4.74 3.28
CA SER A 128 7.83 5.86 4.16
C SER A 128 8.94 5.89 5.22
N PRO A 129 9.30 7.04 5.80
CA PRO A 129 9.96 7.00 7.08
C PRO A 129 8.94 6.40 8.05
N VAL A 130 8.77 5.07 8.00
CA VAL A 130 8.39 4.25 9.12
C VAL A 130 9.36 4.74 10.16
N ARG A 131 8.80 5.38 11.19
CA ARG A 131 9.53 5.73 12.40
C ARG A 131 10.49 4.58 12.67
N THR A 132 11.77 4.86 12.57
CA THR A 132 12.87 3.94 12.85
C THR A 132 12.92 3.69 14.35
N GLU A 133 11.86 3.11 14.89
CA GLU A 133 12.13 2.00 15.78
C GLU A 133 12.36 0.81 14.86
N PRO A 134 13.51 0.12 14.97
CA PRO A 134 13.70 -1.11 14.22
C PRO A 134 12.51 -2.02 14.59
N SER A 135 11.59 -2.23 13.64
CA SER A 135 10.53 -3.20 13.84
C SER A 135 11.20 -4.51 14.22
N PRO A 136 10.76 -5.17 15.30
CA PRO A 136 11.33 -6.44 15.74
C PRO A 136 11.58 -7.40 14.58
N ARG A 137 12.85 -7.63 14.25
CA ARG A 137 13.25 -8.42 13.08
C ARG A 137 13.40 -9.89 13.45
N THR A 138 13.85 -10.15 14.67
CA THR A 138 14.02 -11.52 15.18
C THR A 138 12.77 -12.01 15.90
N LEU A 139 12.59 -13.33 15.98
CA LEU A 139 11.52 -13.95 16.75
C LEU A 139 11.60 -13.51 18.22
N SER A 140 12.81 -13.50 18.78
CA SER A 140 13.11 -13.03 20.13
C SER A 140 12.63 -11.58 20.37
N GLU A 141 12.93 -10.65 19.47
CA GLU A 141 12.48 -9.26 19.58
C GLU A 141 10.96 -9.14 19.49
N LYS A 142 10.32 -9.93 18.61
CA LYS A 142 8.86 -9.90 18.41
C LYS A 142 8.14 -10.39 19.66
N ILE A 143 8.55 -11.55 20.18
CA ILE A 143 8.00 -12.13 21.41
C ILE A 143 8.15 -11.14 22.55
N HIS A 144 9.34 -10.60 22.73
CA HIS A 144 9.60 -9.62 23.77
C HIS A 144 8.68 -8.39 23.65
N ALA A 145 8.58 -7.78 22.48
CA ALA A 145 7.74 -6.59 22.26
C ALA A 145 6.26 -6.86 22.56
N TYR A 146 5.74 -8.03 22.19
CA TYR A 146 4.37 -8.42 22.49
C TYR A 146 4.13 -8.73 23.98
N LEU A 147 5.14 -9.26 24.68
CA LEU A 147 5.07 -9.54 26.11
C LEU A 147 5.15 -8.26 26.96
N GLU A 148 5.98 -7.28 26.59
CA GLU A 148 6.04 -5.98 27.27
C GLU A 148 4.74 -5.18 27.11
N GLY A 149 4.16 -5.17 25.90
CA GLY A 149 2.93 -4.42 25.62
C GLY A 149 1.67 -4.98 26.27
N ARG A 150 1.73 -6.15 26.93
CA ARG A 150 0.57 -6.85 27.48
C ARG A 150 0.81 -7.38 28.91
N PRO A 151 0.97 -6.49 29.91
CA PRO A 151 1.26 -6.88 31.29
C PRO A 151 0.15 -7.71 31.97
N LYS A 152 -1.03 -7.84 31.35
CA LYS A 152 -2.14 -8.66 31.85
C LYS A 152 -1.99 -10.15 31.51
N VAL A 153 -1.15 -10.51 30.52
CA VAL A 153 -0.92 -11.90 30.14
C VAL A 153 0.16 -12.47 31.05
N THR A 154 -0.19 -13.47 31.86
CA THR A 154 0.77 -14.05 32.81
C THR A 154 1.75 -14.98 32.09
N ASN A 155 2.93 -15.20 32.67
CA ASN A 155 3.89 -16.16 32.12
C ASN A 155 3.33 -17.59 32.08
N ASP A 156 2.47 -17.91 33.05
CA ASP A 156 1.82 -19.20 33.14
C ASP A 156 0.83 -19.42 32.00
N ASP A 157 0.07 -18.38 31.62
CA ASP A 157 -0.83 -18.43 30.47
C ASP A 157 -0.07 -18.71 29.16
N VAL A 158 1.07 -18.03 28.96
CA VAL A 158 1.91 -18.20 27.77
C VAL A 158 2.53 -19.61 27.74
N ALA A 159 3.13 -20.05 28.86
CA ALA A 159 3.73 -21.38 28.95
C ALA A 159 2.68 -22.46 28.70
N THR A 160 1.49 -22.34 29.32
CA THR A 160 0.39 -23.28 29.14
C THR A 160 -0.09 -23.36 27.69
N ALA A 161 -0.24 -22.21 27.01
CA ALA A 161 -0.69 -22.19 25.62
C ALA A 161 0.36 -22.80 24.67
N VAL A 162 1.64 -22.49 24.87
CA VAL A 162 2.72 -23.07 24.06
C VAL A 162 2.87 -24.56 24.33
N ASN A 163 2.79 -25.01 25.58
CA ASN A 163 2.82 -26.43 25.94
C ASN A 163 1.64 -27.19 25.33
N ARG A 164 0.44 -26.61 25.34
CA ARG A 164 -0.75 -27.20 24.69
C ARG A 164 -0.55 -27.38 23.19
N ALA A 165 0.08 -26.42 22.51
CA ALA A 165 0.30 -26.50 21.07
C ALA A 165 1.45 -27.45 20.67
N THR A 166 2.50 -27.53 21.49
CA THR A 166 3.75 -28.24 21.15
C THR A 166 3.90 -29.60 21.83
N GLY A 167 3.17 -29.86 22.91
CA GLY A 167 3.42 -30.97 23.83
C GLY A 167 4.67 -30.78 24.71
N ALA A 168 5.25 -29.57 24.74
CA ALA A 168 6.42 -29.26 25.57
C ALA A 168 6.06 -29.10 27.05
N ASN A 169 7.10 -28.94 27.88
CA ASN A 169 7.01 -28.68 29.32
C ASN A 169 7.74 -27.37 29.68
N LEU A 170 7.43 -26.28 28.97
CA LEU A 170 7.90 -24.95 29.34
C LEU A 170 7.35 -24.56 30.71
N VAL A 171 8.19 -23.92 31.52
CA VAL A 171 7.79 -23.38 32.82
C VAL A 171 7.61 -21.86 32.72
N PRO A 172 6.88 -21.22 33.66
CA PRO A 172 6.73 -19.76 33.66
C PRO A 172 8.06 -18.99 33.67
N GLN A 173 9.13 -19.59 34.20
CA GLN A 173 10.48 -19.02 34.18
C GLN A 173 11.03 -18.89 32.75
N ASP A 174 10.76 -19.85 31.86
CA ASP A 174 11.24 -19.77 30.46
C ASP A 174 10.61 -18.56 29.75
N VAL A 175 9.35 -18.23 30.05
CA VAL A 175 8.67 -17.06 29.49
C VAL A 175 9.17 -15.77 30.13
N GLU A 176 9.49 -15.79 31.43
CA GLU A 176 10.12 -14.65 32.11
C GLU A 176 11.52 -14.36 31.54
N ASP A 177 12.29 -15.39 31.21
CA ASP A 177 13.60 -15.24 30.59
C ASP A 177 13.48 -14.60 29.20
N LEU A 178 12.44 -14.93 28.43
CA LEU A 178 12.14 -14.26 27.15
C LEU A 178 11.70 -12.81 27.35
N ARG A 179 10.85 -12.56 28.35
CA ARG A 179 10.38 -11.20 28.67
C ARG A 179 11.51 -10.30 29.13
N THR A 180 12.44 -10.79 29.93
CA THR A 180 13.59 -10.04 30.44
C THR A 180 14.80 -10.04 29.50
N ARG A 181 14.70 -10.77 28.37
CA ARG A 181 15.81 -11.01 27.42
C ARG A 181 17.01 -11.72 28.04
N ALA A 182 16.81 -12.48 29.12
CA ALA A 182 17.85 -13.31 29.73
C ALA A 182 18.22 -14.51 28.84
N ARG A 183 17.27 -15.02 28.06
CA ARG A 183 17.46 -16.06 27.04
C ARG A 183 16.75 -15.67 25.75
N THR A 184 17.25 -16.22 24.65
CA THR A 184 16.67 -16.05 23.31
C THR A 184 15.56 -17.08 23.04
N ALA A 185 14.66 -16.77 22.11
CA ALA A 185 13.62 -17.68 21.63
C ALA A 185 14.24 -18.95 21.03
N GLU A 186 15.37 -18.82 20.36
CA GLU A 186 16.13 -19.92 19.78
C GLU A 186 16.64 -20.89 20.86
N GLU A 187 17.02 -20.39 22.03
CA GLU A 187 17.45 -21.21 23.17
C GLU A 187 16.28 -21.79 23.95
N VAL A 188 15.17 -21.06 24.09
CA VAL A 188 14.00 -21.51 24.86
C VAL A 188 13.19 -22.56 24.09
N PHE A 189 13.05 -22.39 22.78
CA PHE A 189 12.28 -23.29 21.92
C PHE A 189 13.17 -24.27 21.14
N ALA A 190 14.42 -24.44 21.55
CA ALA A 190 15.35 -25.36 20.92
C ALA A 190 14.74 -26.78 20.83
N GLY A 191 14.69 -27.33 19.61
CA GLY A 191 14.13 -28.66 19.36
C GLY A 191 12.61 -28.74 19.27
N LEU A 192 11.88 -27.63 19.42
CA LEU A 192 10.44 -27.58 19.24
C LEU A 192 10.06 -27.19 17.80
N PRO A 193 8.92 -27.69 17.28
CA PRO A 193 8.42 -27.26 15.97
C PRO A 193 7.91 -25.81 16.06
N MET A 194 8.46 -24.92 15.22
CA MET A 194 8.18 -23.48 15.29
C MET A 194 6.73 -23.11 14.98
N GLY A 195 6.07 -23.78 14.04
CA GLY A 195 4.66 -23.49 13.72
C GLY A 195 3.73 -23.62 14.94
N PRO A 196 3.75 -24.76 15.65
CA PRO A 196 3.03 -24.92 16.92
C PRO A 196 3.45 -23.94 18.02
N VAL A 197 4.74 -23.59 18.15
CA VAL A 197 5.19 -22.55 19.09
C VAL A 197 4.54 -21.21 18.77
N GLN A 198 4.58 -20.77 17.51
CA GLN A 198 3.96 -19.53 17.05
C GLN A 198 2.45 -19.53 17.25
N GLN A 199 1.78 -20.68 17.06
CA GLN A 199 0.36 -20.84 17.32
C GLN A 199 0.02 -20.67 18.81
N GLY A 200 0.78 -21.30 19.71
CA GLY A 200 0.57 -21.16 21.16
C GLY A 200 0.83 -19.74 21.65
N LEU A 201 1.87 -19.08 21.13
CA LEU A 201 2.15 -17.67 21.40
C LEU A 201 1.01 -16.76 20.91
N ALA A 202 0.51 -17.00 19.70
CA ALA A 202 -0.59 -16.24 19.12
C ALA A 202 -1.90 -16.40 19.90
N GLU A 203 -2.19 -17.60 20.40
CA GLU A 203 -3.34 -17.87 21.25
C GLU A 203 -3.25 -17.09 22.57
N ALA A 204 -2.14 -17.23 23.31
CA ALA A 204 -1.95 -16.55 24.60
C ALA A 204 -1.97 -15.02 24.45
N LEU A 205 -1.40 -14.52 23.37
CA LEU A 205 -1.27 -13.10 23.12
C LEU A 205 -2.42 -12.53 22.30
N GLY A 206 -3.44 -13.31 21.92
CA GLY A 206 -4.58 -12.84 21.14
C GLY A 206 -4.15 -12.09 19.86
N VAL A 207 -3.16 -12.63 19.15
CA VAL A 207 -2.64 -12.12 17.88
C VAL A 207 -2.66 -13.25 16.83
N THR A 208 -2.09 -13.02 15.66
CA THR A 208 -2.01 -14.06 14.62
C THR A 208 -0.64 -14.75 14.64
N PRO A 209 -0.53 -16.03 14.24
CA PRO A 209 0.79 -16.68 14.14
C PRO A 209 1.78 -15.95 13.23
N PHE A 210 1.27 -15.23 12.21
CA PHE A 210 2.07 -14.41 11.30
C PHE A 210 2.83 -13.29 11.99
N ASP A 211 2.36 -12.82 13.15
CA ASP A 211 3.05 -11.79 13.93
C ASP A 211 4.43 -12.27 14.43
N PHE A 212 4.60 -13.57 14.60
CA PHE A 212 5.84 -14.22 15.05
C PHE A 212 6.68 -14.81 13.91
N MET A 213 6.29 -14.61 12.65
CA MET A 213 7.07 -15.06 11.50
C MET A 213 8.02 -13.97 11.00
N PRO A 214 9.23 -14.31 10.52
CA PRO A 214 10.06 -13.37 9.76
C PRO A 214 9.28 -12.78 8.57
N GLY A 215 9.46 -11.49 8.28
CA GLY A 215 8.70 -10.81 7.21
C GLY A 215 8.82 -11.50 5.84
N THR A 216 10.01 -12.00 5.51
CA THR A 216 10.26 -12.76 4.26
C THR A 216 9.46 -14.08 4.21
N GLN A 217 9.28 -14.74 5.34
CA GLN A 217 8.51 -15.99 5.42
C GLN A 217 7.01 -15.75 5.30
N VAL A 218 6.51 -14.62 5.83
CA VAL A 218 5.12 -14.18 5.64
C VAL A 218 4.84 -13.90 4.17
N GLU A 219 5.76 -13.22 3.48
CA GLU A 219 5.64 -12.95 2.05
C GLU A 219 5.62 -14.24 1.22
N GLU A 220 6.54 -15.17 1.47
CA GLU A 220 6.58 -16.47 0.80
C GLU A 220 5.29 -17.28 1.03
N GLU A 221 4.82 -17.39 2.27
CA GLU A 221 3.60 -18.14 2.58
C GLU A 221 2.34 -17.50 1.96
N LEU A 222 2.28 -16.16 1.93
CA LEU A 222 1.19 -15.44 1.25
C LEU A 222 1.24 -15.70 -0.26
N LEU A 223 2.41 -15.68 -0.87
CA LEU A 223 2.57 -15.99 -2.29
C LEU A 223 2.19 -17.43 -2.61
N GLU A 224 2.55 -18.41 -1.77
CA GLU A 224 2.13 -19.80 -1.93
C GLU A 224 0.61 -19.97 -1.80
N ARG A 225 -0.01 -19.31 -0.82
CA ARG A 225 -1.48 -19.33 -0.64
C ARG A 225 -2.19 -18.65 -1.81
N LEU A 226 -1.64 -17.57 -2.33
CA LEU A 226 -2.16 -16.90 -3.53
C LEU A 226 -1.99 -17.79 -4.77
N ASP A 227 -0.86 -18.50 -4.93
CA ASP A 227 -0.64 -19.48 -6.00
C ASP A 227 -1.57 -20.70 -5.87
N TYR A 228 -1.89 -21.14 -4.66
CA TYR A 228 -2.91 -22.15 -4.45
C TYR A 228 -4.29 -21.67 -4.94
N LEU A 229 -4.64 -20.41 -4.67
CA LEU A 229 -5.90 -19.82 -5.14
C LEU A 229 -5.94 -19.67 -6.66
N THR A 230 -4.81 -19.36 -7.32
CA THR A 230 -4.74 -19.30 -8.78
C THR A 230 -4.96 -20.66 -9.42
N ARG A 231 -4.35 -21.73 -8.89
CA ARG A 231 -4.51 -23.09 -9.44
C ARG A 231 -5.95 -23.59 -9.40
N ARG A 232 -6.78 -23.07 -8.50
CA ARG A 232 -8.18 -23.49 -8.32
C ARG A 232 -9.17 -22.67 -9.15
N ARG A 233 -8.73 -21.58 -9.79
CA ARG A 233 -9.56 -20.70 -10.63
C ARG A 233 -8.90 -20.51 -12.00
N GLU A 234 -9.57 -20.92 -13.06
CA GLU A 234 -9.08 -20.71 -14.41
C GLU A 234 -8.89 -19.20 -14.72
N GLY A 235 -7.79 -18.85 -15.39
CA GLY A 235 -7.51 -17.49 -15.87
C GLY A 235 -6.73 -16.57 -14.91
N ILE A 236 -6.39 -17.03 -13.71
CA ILE A 236 -5.70 -16.20 -12.71
C ILE A 236 -4.17 -16.42 -12.76
N ALA A 237 -3.38 -15.34 -12.87
CA ALA A 237 -1.90 -15.39 -12.90
C ALA A 237 -1.24 -14.40 -11.93
N ILE A 238 -0.12 -14.80 -11.31
CA ILE A 238 0.71 -13.99 -10.39
C ILE A 238 2.10 -13.76 -10.97
N GLY A 239 2.61 -12.52 -10.88
CA GLY A 239 3.98 -12.22 -11.24
C GLY A 239 4.47 -10.78 -11.00
N ALA A 240 5.81 -10.54 -10.91
CA ALA A 240 6.58 -9.24 -11.04
C ALA A 240 7.01 -8.69 -12.47
N ARG A 241 6.53 -7.53 -12.93
CA ARG A 241 6.61 -7.17 -14.37
C ARG A 241 8.01 -6.82 -14.91
N GLY A 242 8.41 -7.61 -15.91
CA GLY A 242 9.44 -7.40 -16.94
C GLY A 242 9.22 -8.34 -18.15
N GLY A 243 8.46 -9.42 -17.95
CA GLY A 243 7.54 -10.06 -18.89
C GLY A 243 6.31 -10.52 -18.08
N THR A 244 5.10 -10.49 -18.66
CA THR A 244 3.86 -11.14 -18.13
C THR A 244 3.80 -11.38 -16.63
N ARG A 245 3.77 -10.29 -15.87
CA ARG A 245 3.77 -10.36 -14.43
C ARG A 245 3.07 -9.10 -13.90
N SER A 246 1.82 -8.98 -14.33
CA SER A 246 0.77 -8.14 -13.74
C SER A 246 -0.14 -9.09 -12.99
N ILE A 247 -0.59 -8.70 -11.80
CA ILE A 247 -1.71 -9.37 -11.15
C ILE A 247 -2.88 -9.32 -12.13
N SER A 248 -3.39 -10.47 -12.57
CA SER A 248 -4.52 -10.52 -13.50
C SER A 248 -5.72 -9.73 -12.96
N PRO A 249 -6.51 -9.02 -13.78
CA PRO A 249 -7.74 -8.35 -13.35
C PRO A 249 -8.67 -9.25 -12.52
N GLU A 250 -8.69 -10.54 -12.85
CA GLU A 250 -9.44 -11.60 -12.19
C GLU A 250 -8.90 -11.89 -10.77
N MET A 251 -7.57 -11.81 -10.56
CA MET A 251 -6.98 -11.89 -9.23
C MET A 251 -7.36 -10.68 -8.39
N VAL A 252 -7.33 -9.47 -8.97
CA VAL A 252 -7.74 -8.24 -8.26
C VAL A 252 -9.20 -8.34 -7.83
N ALA A 253 -10.09 -8.81 -8.71
CA ALA A 253 -11.49 -9.06 -8.37
C ALA A 253 -11.65 -10.13 -7.27
N THR A 254 -10.85 -11.19 -7.31
CA THR A 254 -10.87 -12.27 -6.31
C THR A 254 -10.41 -11.77 -4.94
N ILE A 255 -9.32 -11.00 -4.87
CA ILE A 255 -8.84 -10.38 -3.62
C ILE A 255 -9.90 -9.41 -3.08
N THR A 256 -10.51 -8.61 -3.94
CA THR A 256 -11.56 -7.66 -3.57
C THR A 256 -12.78 -8.38 -2.96
N ASP A 257 -13.24 -9.47 -3.58
CA ASP A 257 -14.33 -10.30 -3.04
C ASP A 257 -13.98 -10.92 -1.68
N LEU A 258 -12.76 -11.45 -1.52
CA LEU A 258 -12.30 -11.98 -0.23
C LEU A 258 -12.29 -10.91 0.87
N LEU A 259 -11.83 -9.69 0.55
CA LEU A 259 -11.82 -8.56 1.47
C LEU A 259 -13.25 -8.12 1.85
N LEU A 260 -14.16 -8.07 0.88
CA LEU A 260 -15.57 -7.74 1.09
C LEU A 260 -16.27 -8.78 1.99
N ARG A 261 -16.04 -10.08 1.76
CA ARG A 261 -16.54 -11.17 2.61
C ARG A 261 -16.04 -11.06 4.05
N LYS A 262 -14.74 -10.79 4.23
CA LYS A 262 -14.14 -10.60 5.56
C LYS A 262 -14.75 -9.39 6.30
N SER A 263 -15.16 -8.35 5.56
CA SER A 263 -15.80 -7.16 6.12
C SER A 263 -17.33 -7.25 6.19
N GLY A 264 -17.93 -8.41 5.89
CA GLY A 264 -19.37 -8.65 5.99
C GLY A 264 -20.21 -7.96 4.91
N LYS A 265 -19.59 -7.41 3.84
CA LYS A 265 -20.28 -6.76 2.72
C LYS A 265 -20.32 -7.73 1.54
N GLN A 266 -21.50 -7.98 0.99
CA GLN A 266 -21.67 -8.86 -0.16
C GLN A 266 -21.31 -8.10 -1.46
N ALA A 267 -20.54 -8.72 -2.36
CA ALA A 267 -20.25 -8.14 -3.66
C ALA A 267 -21.54 -7.96 -4.48
N PRO A 268 -21.71 -6.85 -5.22
CA PRO A 268 -22.87 -6.67 -6.08
C PRO A 268 -22.86 -7.76 -7.18
N GLN A 269 -23.98 -8.46 -7.31
CA GLN A 269 -24.17 -9.47 -8.36
C GLN A 269 -24.13 -8.80 -9.73
N ALA A 270 -23.36 -9.38 -10.66
CA ALA A 270 -23.36 -8.94 -12.05
C ALA A 270 -24.76 -9.15 -12.66
N PRO A 271 -25.29 -8.18 -13.44
CA PRO A 271 -26.57 -8.34 -14.12
C PRO A 271 -26.46 -9.43 -15.20
N GLN A 272 -27.51 -10.26 -15.28
CA GLN A 272 -27.70 -11.27 -16.33
C GLN A 272 -27.92 -10.66 -17.71
#